data_AF-A0A963RDP6-F1
#
_entry.id   AF-A0A963RDP6-F1
#
_cell.length_a   1.000
_cell.length_b   1.000
_cell.length_c   1.000
_cell.angle_alpha   90.00
_cell.angle_beta   90.00
_cell.angle_gamma   90.00
#
_symmetry.space_group_name_H-M   'P 1'
#
loop_
_entity.id
_entity.type
_entity.pdbx_description
1 polymer ?
#
loop_
_entity_poly.entity_id
_entity_poly.type
_entity_poly.pdbx_seq_one_letter_code
_entity_poly.pdbx_strand_id
1 'polypeptide(L)'
;MSSPPIRTGCWKRPTKDSALPRGGTRIAAALALVALLGACVRLVPGQTTSIPPVRPSSPEPDTALAAGLHPGPAVERLGMANGDARLAMLSFVESCPRLLARDDASGLTRQADWRLPCEAAGRWSGDATNFFATYFETVRVGEGEAFATGYFEQEIEGVRSRQPGYDVPVYGMPDDLVRARPGEAEPLSSGKLPLGRYDEA
;
A
#
# COMPACT_ATOMS: atom_id res chain seq x y z
N MET A 1 22.33 20.30 -2.56
CA MET A 1 22.57 19.27 -3.58
C MET A 1 21.27 18.52 -3.81
N SER A 2 20.76 18.52 -5.05
CA SER A 2 19.61 17.69 -5.41
C SER A 2 20.11 16.28 -5.64
N SER A 3 19.59 15.29 -4.92
CA SER A 3 19.86 13.89 -5.24
C SER A 3 19.32 13.61 -6.64
N PRO A 4 20.09 12.94 -7.52
CA PRO A 4 19.56 12.54 -8.82
C PRO A 4 18.34 11.63 -8.62
N PRO A 5 17.29 11.75 -9.46
CA PRO A 5 16.10 10.93 -9.34
C PRO A 5 16.47 9.44 -9.45
N ILE A 6 15.81 8.61 -8.63
CA ILE A 6 15.97 7.16 -8.69
C ILE A 6 15.41 6.70 -10.04
N ARG A 7 16.28 6.29 -10.96
CA ARG A 7 15.91 5.74 -12.26
C ARG A 7 15.76 4.23 -12.14
N THR A 8 14.55 3.71 -12.36
CA THR A 8 14.26 2.27 -12.36
C THR A 8 13.76 1.85 -13.74
N GLY A 9 13.68 0.55 -14.03
CA GLY A 9 12.84 0.11 -15.14
C GLY A 9 13.36 -1.01 -16.02
N CYS A 10 14.51 -1.65 -15.76
CA CYS A 10 14.90 -2.78 -16.61
C CYS A 10 13.92 -3.97 -16.45
N TRP A 11 13.11 -4.26 -17.48
CA TRP A 11 12.15 -5.38 -17.51
C TRP A 11 12.76 -6.73 -17.94
N LYS A 12 14.07 -6.79 -18.19
CA LYS A 12 14.74 -8.06 -18.53
C LYS A 12 15.13 -8.81 -17.26
N ARG A 13 14.81 -10.13 -17.21
CA ARG A 13 15.28 -11.05 -16.18
C ARG A 13 16.81 -10.93 -16.05
N PRO A 14 17.38 -10.80 -14.84
CA PRO A 14 18.82 -10.86 -14.65
C PRO A 14 19.34 -12.22 -15.12
N THR A 15 20.24 -12.23 -16.09
CA THR A 15 21.04 -13.43 -16.39
C THR A 15 22.20 -13.49 -15.40
N LYS A 16 22.53 -14.70 -14.97
CA LYS A 16 23.58 -14.98 -13.98
C LYS A 16 24.96 -14.77 -14.62
N ASP A 17 25.42 -13.52 -14.69
CA ASP A 17 26.78 -13.23 -15.15
C ASP A 17 27.77 -13.52 -14.01
N SER A 18 28.37 -14.69 -14.09
CA SER A 18 29.53 -15.10 -13.32
C SER A 18 30.81 -14.51 -13.91
N ALA A 19 31.49 -13.65 -13.15
CA ALA A 19 32.95 -13.65 -12.91
C ALA A 19 33.46 -12.24 -12.53
N LEU A 20 33.93 -12.09 -11.29
CA LEU A 20 34.89 -11.04 -10.93
C LEU A 20 36.31 -11.61 -11.07
N PRO A 21 37.25 -10.92 -11.75
CA PRO A 21 38.62 -11.38 -11.86
C PRO A 21 39.36 -11.24 -10.52
N ARG A 22 40.08 -12.29 -10.13
CA ARG A 22 41.02 -12.31 -9.00
C ARG A 22 42.31 -11.60 -9.41
N GLY A 23 42.52 -10.38 -8.92
CA GLY A 23 43.80 -9.67 -9.00
C GLY A 23 44.57 -9.78 -7.68
N GLY A 24 45.66 -10.55 -7.68
CA GLY A 24 46.58 -10.68 -6.57
C GLY A 24 47.47 -9.46 -6.35
N THR A 25 48.11 -9.45 -5.17
CA THR A 25 49.23 -8.59 -4.74
C THR A 25 48.97 -7.08 -4.61
N ARG A 26 48.45 -6.63 -3.45
CA ARG A 26 48.86 -5.40 -2.70
C ARG A 26 48.42 -5.44 -1.22
N ILE A 27 48.81 -6.46 -0.46
CA ILE A 27 48.38 -6.63 0.95
C ILE A 27 49.16 -5.73 1.95
N ALA A 28 50.33 -5.22 1.59
CA ALA A 28 51.15 -4.45 2.56
C ALA A 28 50.81 -2.95 2.66
N ALA A 29 50.22 -2.33 1.63
CA ALA A 29 49.91 -0.90 1.63
C ALA A 29 48.51 -0.56 2.20
N ALA A 30 47.61 -1.55 2.26
CA ALA A 30 46.24 -1.34 2.73
C ALA A 30 46.12 -1.23 4.26
N LEU A 31 47.01 -1.87 5.03
CA LEU A 31 46.93 -1.89 6.49
C LEU A 31 47.30 -0.55 7.14
N ALA A 32 48.18 0.25 6.53
CA ALA A 32 48.56 1.57 7.04
C ALA A 32 47.47 2.64 6.80
N LEU A 33 46.68 2.51 5.74
CA LEU A 33 45.57 3.43 5.44
C LEU A 33 44.32 3.11 6.30
N VAL A 34 44.09 1.83 6.62
CA VAL A 34 42.99 1.40 7.52
C VAL A 34 43.22 1.90 8.96
N ALA A 35 44.47 1.97 9.42
CA ALA A 35 44.79 2.49 10.76
C ALA A 35 44.55 4.01 10.89
N LEU A 36 44.76 4.78 9.81
CA LEU A 36 44.54 6.24 9.80
C LEU A 36 43.06 6.64 9.66
N LEU A 37 42.21 5.79 9.08
CA LEU A 37 40.77 6.03 8.94
C LEU A 37 39.93 5.62 10.17
N GLY A 38 40.52 4.89 11.13
CA GLY A 38 39.84 4.45 12.36
C GLY A 38 39.60 5.56 13.39
N ALA A 39 40.24 6.73 13.24
CA ALA A 39 40.20 7.81 14.23
C ALA A 39 38.87 8.61 14.24
N CYS A 40 37.98 8.42 13.27
CA CYS A 40 36.71 9.13 13.17
C CYS A 40 35.47 8.34 13.64
N VAL A 41 35.65 7.13 14.21
CA VAL A 41 34.51 6.23 14.54
C VAL A 41 33.76 6.60 15.83
N ARG A 42 34.14 7.67 16.56
CA ARG A 42 33.50 8.05 17.83
C ARG A 42 32.76 9.39 17.85
N LEU A 43 31.97 9.69 16.81
CA LEU A 43 31.17 10.91 16.75
C LEU A 43 29.70 10.71 16.34
N VAL A 44 29.12 9.54 16.60
CA VAL A 44 27.66 9.39 16.64
C VAL A 44 27.25 9.36 18.11
N PRO A 45 26.67 10.43 18.67
CA PRO A 45 26.02 10.37 19.97
C PRO A 45 24.99 9.24 19.90
N GLY A 46 25.15 8.24 20.76
CA GLY A 46 24.14 7.20 20.94
C GLY A 46 22.87 7.86 21.45
N GLN A 47 21.98 8.25 20.55
CA GLN A 47 20.61 8.53 20.92
C GLN A 47 19.99 7.18 21.26
N THR A 48 20.09 6.78 22.53
CA THR A 48 19.15 5.84 23.12
C THR A 48 17.79 6.51 23.06
N THR A 49 17.10 6.35 21.94
CA THR A 49 15.68 6.62 21.84
C THR A 49 15.03 5.64 22.80
N SER A 50 14.71 6.13 24.01
CA SER A 50 13.81 5.42 24.92
C SER A 50 12.46 5.34 24.22
N ILE A 51 12.24 4.25 23.47
CA ILE A 51 10.91 3.94 22.93
C ILE A 51 10.03 3.80 24.17
N PRO A 52 9.05 4.70 24.40
CA PRO A 52 8.16 4.55 25.53
C PRO A 52 7.49 3.17 25.43
N PRO A 53 7.27 2.47 26.54
CA PRO A 53 6.60 1.18 26.50
C PRO A 53 5.26 1.37 25.80
N VAL A 54 5.09 0.68 24.67
CA VAL A 54 3.83 0.66 23.93
C VAL A 54 2.80 0.10 24.90
N ARG A 55 1.97 0.99 25.46
CA ARG A 55 0.84 0.59 26.29
C ARG A 55 -0.05 -0.27 25.38
N PRO A 56 -0.43 -1.49 25.77
CA PRO A 56 -1.33 -2.28 24.94
C PRO A 56 -2.59 -1.45 24.72
N SER A 57 -2.81 -1.01 23.48
CA SER A 57 -4.08 -0.42 23.10
C SER A 57 -5.14 -1.49 23.27
N SER A 58 -6.31 -1.10 23.78
CA SER A 58 -7.49 -1.96 23.71
C SER A 58 -7.66 -2.43 22.26
N PRO A 59 -8.08 -3.69 22.03
CA PRO A 59 -8.26 -4.19 20.67
C PRO A 59 -9.20 -3.24 19.91
N GLU A 60 -8.71 -2.70 18.80
CA GLU A 60 -9.53 -1.89 17.92
C GLU A 60 -10.63 -2.77 17.32
N PRO A 61 -11.84 -2.24 17.14
CA PRO A 61 -12.93 -2.99 16.52
C PRO A 61 -12.57 -3.39 15.09
N ASP A 62 -12.79 -4.65 14.74
CA ASP A 62 -12.45 -5.19 13.41
C ASP A 62 -13.35 -4.65 12.29
N THR A 63 -14.51 -4.06 12.61
CA THR A 63 -15.48 -3.53 11.64
C THR A 63 -16.09 -2.21 12.10
N ALA A 64 -16.64 -1.43 11.17
CA ALA A 64 -17.36 -0.19 11.49
C ALA A 64 -18.61 -0.47 12.34
N LEU A 65 -19.32 -1.57 12.07
CA LEU A 65 -20.45 -1.99 12.89
C LEU A 65 -20.03 -2.30 14.34
N ALA A 66 -18.91 -3.01 14.54
CA ALA A 66 -18.40 -3.34 15.87
C ALA A 66 -17.89 -2.11 16.63
N ALA A 67 -17.45 -1.06 15.93
CA ALA A 67 -17.08 0.22 16.52
C ALA A 67 -18.27 1.02 17.08
N GLY A 68 -19.50 0.64 16.73
CA GLY A 68 -20.72 1.38 17.06
C GLY A 68 -21.04 2.47 16.04
N LEU A 69 -22.32 2.81 15.93
CA LEU A 69 -22.82 3.77 14.94
C LEU A 69 -23.78 4.78 15.59
N HIS A 70 -23.64 6.04 15.21
CA HIS A 70 -24.59 7.10 15.52
C HIS A 70 -25.12 7.72 14.22
N PRO A 71 -26.39 8.17 14.18
CA PRO A 71 -26.89 8.92 13.03
C PRO A 71 -26.00 10.11 12.71
N GLY A 72 -25.62 10.23 11.44
CA GLY A 72 -24.90 11.39 10.92
C GLY A 72 -25.85 12.53 10.53
N PRO A 73 -25.30 13.68 10.12
CA PRO A 73 -26.13 14.75 9.57
C PRO A 73 -26.66 14.37 8.18
N ALA A 74 -27.88 14.79 7.82
CA ALA A 74 -28.38 14.66 6.44
C ALA A 74 -27.33 15.07 5.40
N VAL A 75 -27.26 14.34 4.28
CA VAL A 75 -26.20 14.45 3.26
C VAL A 75 -26.05 15.89 2.76
N GLU A 76 -27.15 16.62 2.65
CA GLU A 76 -27.20 18.02 2.20
C GLU A 76 -26.47 18.98 3.16
N ARG A 77 -26.35 18.60 4.44
CA ARG A 77 -25.62 19.38 5.45
C ARG A 77 -24.12 19.15 5.45
N LEU A 78 -23.61 18.23 4.62
CA LEU A 78 -22.17 18.01 4.48
C LEU A 78 -21.46 19.13 3.71
N GLY A 79 -22.21 20.01 3.02
CA GLY A 79 -21.63 21.18 2.33
C GLY A 79 -20.76 20.82 1.12
N MET A 80 -21.07 19.71 0.43
CA MET A 80 -20.35 19.30 -0.78
C MET A 80 -20.53 20.33 -1.89
N ALA A 81 -19.43 20.80 -2.48
CA ALA A 81 -19.52 21.60 -3.69
C ALA A 81 -20.03 20.73 -4.85
N ASN A 82 -20.87 21.29 -5.73
CA ASN A 82 -21.44 20.54 -6.86
C ASN A 82 -20.35 19.89 -7.77
N GLY A 83 -19.19 20.55 -7.90
CA GLY A 83 -18.05 20.00 -8.63
C GLY A 83 -17.52 18.70 -8.00
N ASP A 84 -17.35 18.70 -6.68
CA ASP A 84 -16.88 17.55 -5.91
C ASP A 84 -17.91 16.42 -5.89
N ALA A 85 -19.20 16.76 -5.72
CA ALA A 85 -20.28 15.79 -5.79
C ALA A 85 -20.33 15.09 -7.15
N ARG A 86 -20.12 15.84 -8.25
CA ARG A 86 -20.05 15.25 -9.60
C ARG A 86 -18.84 14.32 -9.76
N LEU A 87 -17.66 14.70 -9.27
CA LEU A 87 -16.48 13.84 -9.31
C LEU A 87 -16.67 12.58 -8.46
N ALA A 88 -17.23 12.72 -7.26
CA ALA A 88 -17.56 11.60 -6.38
C ALA A 88 -18.56 10.64 -7.03
N MET A 89 -19.56 11.17 -7.75
CA MET A 89 -20.52 10.34 -8.48
C MET A 89 -19.88 9.55 -9.62
N LEU A 90 -18.95 10.15 -10.38
CA LEU A 90 -18.20 9.42 -11.41
C LEU A 90 -17.36 8.30 -10.79
N SER A 91 -16.68 8.55 -9.67
CA SER A 91 -15.95 7.52 -8.92
C SER A 91 -16.88 6.44 -8.37
N PHE A 92 -18.09 6.80 -7.95
CA PHE A 92 -19.10 5.84 -7.48
C PHE A 92 -19.55 4.91 -8.61
N VAL A 93 -19.83 5.46 -9.80
CA VAL A 93 -20.18 4.65 -11.00
C VAL A 93 -19.08 3.65 -11.34
N GLU A 94 -17.81 4.07 -11.34
CA GLU A 94 -16.66 3.17 -11.57
C GLU A 94 -16.59 2.05 -10.52
N SER A 95 -17.03 2.33 -9.28
CA SER A 95 -17.01 1.37 -8.17
C SER A 95 -18.15 0.34 -8.20
N CYS A 96 -19.23 0.62 -8.92
CA CYS A 96 -20.45 -0.20 -8.92
C CYS A 96 -20.24 -1.68 -9.27
N PRO A 97 -19.47 -2.06 -10.29
CA PRO A 97 -19.21 -3.47 -10.58
C PRO A 97 -18.59 -4.24 -9.40
N ARG A 98 -17.79 -3.56 -8.57
CA ARG A 98 -17.23 -4.16 -7.35
C ARG A 98 -18.19 -4.14 -6.17
N LEU A 99 -18.90 -3.03 -5.95
CA LEU A 99 -19.92 -2.93 -4.89
C LEU A 99 -20.98 -4.04 -4.99
N LEU A 100 -21.37 -4.40 -6.23
CA LEU A 100 -22.39 -5.43 -6.49
C LEU A 100 -21.89 -6.87 -6.36
N ALA A 101 -20.58 -7.08 -6.26
CA ALA A 101 -19.96 -8.41 -6.26
C ALA A 101 -19.18 -8.75 -4.98
N ARG A 102 -18.87 -7.74 -4.15
CA ARG A 102 -18.07 -7.93 -2.93
C ARG A 102 -18.94 -7.96 -1.69
N ASP A 103 -18.51 -8.72 -0.70
CA ASP A 103 -19.03 -8.58 0.65
C ASP A 103 -18.46 -7.33 1.32
N ASP A 104 -19.29 -6.65 2.09
CA ASP A 104 -18.91 -5.43 2.80
C ASP A 104 -18.17 -5.76 4.08
N ALA A 105 -16.87 -5.49 4.10
CA ALA A 105 -16.02 -5.69 5.28
C ALA A 105 -16.37 -4.76 6.44
N SER A 106 -17.08 -3.64 6.19
CA SER A 106 -17.48 -2.73 7.27
C SER A 106 -18.66 -3.26 8.10
N GLY A 107 -19.40 -4.23 7.58
CA GLY A 107 -20.60 -4.79 8.19
C GLY A 107 -21.85 -3.90 8.09
N LEU A 108 -21.80 -2.81 7.33
CA LEU A 108 -22.88 -1.81 7.25
C LEU A 108 -23.90 -2.12 6.16
N THR A 109 -23.48 -2.77 5.09
CA THR A 109 -24.28 -3.00 3.88
C THR A 109 -24.19 -4.45 3.40
N ARG A 110 -25.10 -4.82 2.51
CA ARG A 110 -25.06 -6.05 1.71
C ARG A 110 -24.99 -5.69 0.24
N GLN A 111 -24.55 -6.64 -0.59
CA GLN A 111 -24.50 -6.48 -2.05
C GLN A 111 -25.82 -5.95 -2.64
N ALA A 112 -26.97 -6.40 -2.12
CA ALA A 112 -28.29 -5.98 -2.59
C ALA A 112 -28.59 -4.49 -2.34
N ASP A 113 -28.06 -3.91 -1.27
CA ASP A 113 -28.29 -2.51 -0.91
C ASP A 113 -27.67 -1.56 -1.94
N TRP A 114 -26.64 -2.02 -2.66
CA TRP A 114 -25.95 -1.27 -3.71
C TRP A 114 -26.65 -1.30 -5.07
N ARG A 115 -27.60 -2.21 -5.30
CA ARG A 115 -28.24 -2.37 -6.62
C ARG A 115 -28.98 -1.11 -7.05
N LEU A 116 -29.85 -0.60 -6.18
CA LEU A 116 -30.66 0.58 -6.46
C LEU A 116 -29.81 1.83 -6.76
N PRO A 117 -28.86 2.26 -5.90
CA PRO A 117 -28.04 3.43 -6.19
C PRO A 117 -27.17 3.25 -7.43
N CYS A 118 -26.64 2.05 -7.70
CA CYS A 118 -25.82 1.81 -8.89
C CYS A 118 -26.62 1.87 -10.20
N GLU A 119 -27.83 1.30 -10.24
CA GLU A 119 -28.70 1.41 -11.41
C GLU A 119 -29.17 2.84 -11.64
N ALA A 120 -29.45 3.59 -10.56
CA ALA A 120 -29.81 4.99 -10.64
C ALA A 120 -28.65 5.86 -11.13
N ALA A 121 -27.43 5.64 -10.63
CA ALA A 121 -26.26 6.42 -10.99
C ALA A 121 -25.98 6.40 -12.50
N GLY A 122 -26.12 5.25 -13.14
CA GLY A 122 -25.89 5.11 -14.59
C GLY A 122 -26.88 5.85 -15.49
N ARG A 123 -28.02 6.33 -14.94
CA ARG A 123 -29.06 7.05 -15.69
C ARG A 123 -29.37 8.43 -15.11
N TRP A 124 -28.61 8.87 -14.11
CA TRP A 124 -28.90 10.10 -13.39
C TRP A 124 -28.66 11.33 -14.26
N SER A 125 -29.67 12.20 -14.34
CA SER A 125 -29.62 13.46 -15.09
C SER A 125 -29.77 14.70 -14.21
N GLY A 126 -29.89 14.52 -12.89
CA GLY A 126 -30.05 15.59 -11.91
C GLY A 126 -28.74 16.10 -11.34
N ASP A 127 -28.83 16.99 -10.35
CA ASP A 127 -27.68 17.43 -9.56
C ASP A 127 -27.07 16.25 -8.76
N ALA A 128 -25.74 16.19 -8.68
CA ALA A 128 -25.04 15.09 -8.03
C ALA A 128 -25.19 15.12 -6.50
N THR A 129 -25.34 16.29 -5.89
CA THR A 129 -25.64 16.42 -4.46
C THR A 129 -27.01 15.78 -4.16
N ASN A 130 -27.99 16.03 -5.04
CA ASN A 130 -29.32 15.41 -4.92
C ASN A 130 -29.28 13.88 -5.12
N PHE A 131 -28.37 13.35 -5.94
CA PHE A 131 -28.18 11.90 -6.04
C PHE A 131 -27.81 11.30 -4.68
N PHE A 132 -26.79 11.85 -4.03
CA PHE A 132 -26.36 11.35 -2.73
C PHE A 132 -27.45 11.54 -1.66
N ALA A 133 -28.13 12.69 -1.64
CA ALA A 133 -29.25 12.93 -0.74
C ALA A 133 -30.43 11.95 -0.92
N THR A 134 -30.66 11.49 -2.16
CA THR A 134 -31.77 10.58 -2.47
C THR A 134 -31.48 9.13 -2.08
N TYR A 135 -30.24 8.68 -2.30
CA TYR A 135 -29.90 7.26 -2.23
C TYR A 135 -28.99 6.88 -1.05
N PHE A 136 -28.50 7.85 -0.27
CA PHE A 136 -27.57 7.61 0.81
C PHE A 136 -28.03 8.29 2.09
N GLU A 137 -27.66 7.68 3.21
CA GLU A 137 -27.69 8.28 4.53
C GLU A 137 -26.27 8.35 5.09
N THR A 138 -26.09 9.16 6.12
CA THR A 138 -24.79 9.28 6.78
C THR A 138 -24.84 8.63 8.16
N VAL A 139 -23.72 8.02 8.52
CA VAL A 139 -23.48 7.48 9.85
C VAL A 139 -22.16 8.02 10.37
N ARG A 140 -22.08 8.20 11.68
CA ARG A 140 -20.84 8.43 12.42
C ARG A 140 -20.41 7.11 13.04
N VAL A 141 -19.18 6.70 12.75
CA VAL A 141 -18.60 5.46 13.27
C VAL A 141 -17.89 5.76 14.59
N GLY A 142 -18.17 4.97 15.63
CA GLY A 142 -17.73 5.23 17.00
C GLY A 142 -18.05 6.66 17.45
N GLU A 143 -17.14 7.27 18.21
CA GLU A 143 -17.26 8.67 18.65
C GLU A 143 -17.02 9.69 17.52
N GLY A 144 -16.67 9.23 16.31
CA GLY A 144 -16.32 10.07 15.17
C GLY A 144 -14.89 10.61 15.20
N GLU A 145 -14.06 10.14 16.12
CA GLU A 145 -12.62 10.39 16.11
C GLU A 145 -11.96 9.53 15.03
N ALA A 146 -11.18 10.16 14.15
CA ALA A 146 -10.48 9.47 13.08
C ALA A 146 -9.14 10.14 12.79
N PHE A 147 -8.18 9.36 12.29
CA PHE A 147 -6.90 9.85 11.81
C PHE A 147 -6.81 9.66 10.30
N ALA A 148 -6.81 10.76 9.54
CA ALA A 148 -6.75 10.72 8.08
C ALA A 148 -5.30 10.82 7.59
N THR A 149 -4.87 9.84 6.79
CA THR A 149 -3.58 9.83 6.09
C THR A 149 -3.77 9.88 4.58
N GLY A 150 -2.73 10.21 3.82
CA GLY A 150 -2.73 10.19 2.36
C GLY A 150 -1.76 9.17 1.78
N TYR A 151 -2.12 8.59 0.64
CA TYR A 151 -1.21 7.84 -0.23
C TYR A 151 -1.31 8.41 -1.65
N PHE A 152 -0.31 8.16 -2.49
CA PHE A 152 -0.31 8.58 -3.89
C PHE A 152 0.38 7.53 -4.75
N GLU A 153 0.08 7.53 -6.05
CA GLU A 153 0.83 6.76 -7.04
C GLU A 153 2.06 7.55 -7.46
N GLN A 154 3.25 7.01 -7.19
CA GLN A 154 4.51 7.66 -7.53
C GLN A 154 4.77 7.58 -9.03
N GLU A 155 5.22 8.68 -9.62
CA GLU A 155 5.73 8.73 -10.99
C GLU A 155 7.26 8.56 -10.97
N ILE A 156 7.77 7.57 -11.70
CA ILE A 156 9.21 7.25 -11.78
C ILE A 156 9.59 7.06 -13.24
N GLU A 157 10.65 7.75 -13.69
CA GLU A 157 11.22 7.55 -15.02
C GLU A 157 11.75 6.12 -15.20
N GLY A 158 11.45 5.50 -16.35
CA GLY A 158 11.99 4.18 -16.68
C GLY A 158 12.08 3.84 -18.15
N VAL A 159 12.82 2.77 -18.45
CA VAL A 159 13.09 2.28 -19.81
C VAL A 159 12.82 0.79 -19.93
N ARG A 160 12.14 0.34 -20.99
CA ARG A 160 11.79 -1.09 -21.15
C ARG A 160 13.00 -2.03 -21.32
N SER A 161 14.08 -1.53 -21.91
CA SER A 161 15.33 -2.28 -22.14
C SER A 161 16.47 -1.65 -21.35
N ARG A 162 17.29 -2.47 -20.68
CA ARG A 162 18.44 -2.00 -19.88
C ARG A 162 19.34 -1.03 -20.68
N GLN A 163 19.68 0.09 -20.07
CA GLN A 163 20.61 1.10 -20.60
C GLN A 163 21.44 1.67 -19.44
N PRO A 164 22.64 2.23 -19.70
CA PRO A 164 23.41 2.92 -18.68
C PRO A 164 22.58 3.99 -17.95
N GLY A 165 22.54 3.95 -16.63
CA GLY A 165 21.73 4.86 -15.81
C GLY A 165 20.30 4.38 -15.53
N TYR A 166 19.90 3.20 -16.02
CA TYR A 166 18.66 2.48 -15.69
C TYR A 166 18.98 1.02 -15.30
N ASP A 167 19.90 0.86 -14.35
CA ASP A 167 20.51 -0.43 -14.00
C ASP A 167 19.68 -1.29 -13.04
N VAL A 168 18.66 -0.71 -12.40
CA VAL A 168 17.81 -1.42 -11.43
C VAL A 168 16.52 -1.91 -12.10
N PRO A 169 16.28 -3.24 -12.14
CA PRO A 169 15.06 -3.79 -12.73
C PRO A 169 13.84 -3.62 -11.81
N VAL A 170 12.65 -3.57 -12.40
CA VAL A 170 11.38 -3.74 -11.69
C VAL A 170 10.96 -5.19 -11.91
N TYR A 171 10.94 -5.98 -10.83
CA TYR A 171 10.61 -7.39 -10.91
C TYR A 171 9.10 -7.61 -11.03
N GLY A 172 8.71 -8.46 -11.99
CA GLY A 172 7.42 -9.13 -11.93
C GLY A 172 7.41 -10.21 -10.85
N MET A 173 6.25 -10.85 -10.65
CA MET A 173 6.16 -12.03 -9.78
C MET A 173 7.05 -13.16 -10.34
N PRO A 174 7.98 -13.74 -9.57
CA PRO A 174 8.75 -14.89 -10.02
C PRO A 174 7.88 -16.13 -10.26
N ASP A 175 8.14 -16.91 -11.31
CA ASP A 175 7.38 -18.13 -11.64
C ASP A 175 7.52 -19.23 -10.57
N ASP A 176 8.62 -19.19 -9.82
CA ASP A 176 8.98 -20.13 -8.76
C ASP A 176 8.54 -19.65 -7.36
N LEU A 177 7.87 -18.50 -7.25
CA LEU A 177 7.25 -18.07 -6.00
C LEU A 177 5.88 -18.75 -5.83
N VAL A 178 5.88 -19.86 -5.11
CA VAL A 178 4.71 -20.72 -4.94
C VAL A 178 4.24 -20.75 -3.49
N ARG A 179 2.96 -21.06 -3.29
CA ARG A 179 2.41 -21.27 -1.94
C ARG A 179 2.87 -22.61 -1.39
N ALA A 180 3.28 -22.64 -0.12
CA ALA A 180 3.64 -23.87 0.57
C ALA A 180 2.49 -24.86 0.54
N ARG A 181 2.81 -26.17 0.51
CA ARG A 181 1.81 -27.23 0.61
C ARG A 181 1.37 -27.43 2.06
N PRO A 182 0.16 -27.96 2.30
CA PRO A 182 -0.29 -28.28 3.66
C PRO A 182 0.71 -29.18 4.40
N GLY A 183 1.05 -28.81 5.63
CA GLY A 183 2.00 -29.55 6.48
C GLY A 183 3.48 -29.21 6.26
N GLU A 184 3.83 -28.43 5.24
CA GLU A 184 5.22 -28.05 4.97
C GLU A 184 5.63 -26.70 5.61
N ALA A 185 4.67 -25.88 6.02
CA ALA A 185 4.91 -24.63 6.74
C ALA A 185 3.72 -24.22 7.60
N GLU A 186 3.99 -23.46 8.66
CA GLU A 186 2.95 -22.86 9.49
C GLU A 186 2.17 -21.78 8.71
N PRO A 187 0.83 -21.73 8.83
CA PRO A 187 0.05 -20.66 8.24
C PRO A 187 0.44 -19.28 8.77
N LEU A 188 0.33 -18.27 7.91
CA LEU A 188 0.41 -16.87 8.33
C LEU A 188 -0.78 -16.54 9.25
N SER A 189 -0.70 -15.41 9.95
CA SER A 189 -1.82 -14.88 10.77
C SER A 189 -3.12 -14.71 9.97
N SER A 190 -3.04 -14.57 8.64
CA SER A 190 -4.17 -14.55 7.71
C SER A 190 -4.82 -15.92 7.43
N GLY A 191 -4.30 -17.01 8.00
CA GLY A 191 -4.71 -18.39 7.73
C GLY A 191 -4.18 -18.97 6.41
N LYS A 192 -3.51 -18.16 5.57
CA LYS A 192 -2.91 -18.63 4.32
C LYS A 192 -1.52 -19.21 4.57
N LEU A 193 -1.20 -20.32 3.90
CA LEU A 193 0.18 -20.84 3.87
C LEU A 193 1.15 -19.84 3.22
N PRO A 194 2.40 -19.74 3.68
CA PRO A 194 3.35 -18.75 3.16
C PRO A 194 3.71 -19.00 1.70
N LEU A 195 4.16 -17.94 1.01
CA LEU A 195 4.81 -18.06 -0.30
C LEU A 195 6.30 -18.31 -0.09
N GLY A 196 6.90 -19.16 -0.93
CA GLY A 196 8.30 -19.48 -0.91
C GLY A 196 8.75 -20.10 -2.22
N ARG A 197 9.96 -20.65 -2.23
CA ARG A 197 10.53 -21.40 -3.36
C ARG A 197 10.95 -22.79 -2.89
N TYR A 198 10.72 -23.80 -3.71
CA TYR A 198 11.34 -25.11 -3.53
C TYR A 198 12.65 -25.14 -4.31
N ASP A 199 13.77 -25.37 -3.63
CA ASP A 199 15.05 -25.59 -4.29
C ASP A 199 15.13 -27.04 -4.80
N GLU A 200 15.89 -27.27 -5.86
CA GLU A 200 16.20 -28.63 -6.33
C GLU A 200 17.12 -29.31 -5.28
N ALA A 201 16.75 -30.53 -4.88
CA ALA A 201 17.49 -31.33 -3.90
C ALA A 201 18.77 -31.96 -4.50
#